data_AF-T1A6M5-F1
#
_entry.id   AF-T1A6M5-F1
#
_cell.length_a   1.000
_cell.length_b   1.000
_cell.length_c   1.000
_cell.angle_alpha   90.00
_cell.angle_beta   90.00
_cell.angle_gamma   90.00
#
_symmetry.space_group_name_H-M   'P 1'
#
loop_
_entity.id
_entity.type
_entity.pdbx_description
1 polymer ?
#
loop_
_entity_poly.entity_id
_entity_poly.type
_entity_poly.pdbx_seq_one_letter_code
_entity_poly.pdbx_strand_id
1 'polypeptide(L)'
;MILAGGEFSAATSDHAIETLGEALMVAKRWNLTVREVNTDRGAQFYANPRQGSDPGLGRFQEFLERQGIHHVVSRVNNPQTNGKAERLWLEYDKLRWRFATLAEWIEWKNDEVHGALWALETPREAFQRKLPPESLLGLHMRAIDQIPEAA
;
A
#
# COMPACT_ATOMS: atom_id res chain seq x y z
N MET A 1 6.54 1.34 -5.46
CA MET A 1 6.88 1.93 -4.17
C MET A 1 6.04 1.30 -3.09
N ILE A 2 6.65 0.93 -1.97
CA ILE A 2 5.99 0.52 -0.72
C ILE A 2 5.67 1.80 0.05
N LEU A 3 4.41 2.00 0.42
CA LEU A 3 3.95 3.22 1.11
C LEU A 3 4.03 3.10 2.64
N ALA A 4 3.80 1.91 3.18
CA ALA A 4 3.89 1.56 4.59
C ALA A 4 4.06 0.04 4.72
N GLY A 5 4.45 -0.41 5.91
CA GLY A 5 4.55 -1.82 6.27
C GLY A 5 4.64 -1.96 7.79
N GLY A 6 4.27 -3.12 8.32
CA GLY A 6 4.36 -3.42 9.75
C GLY A 6 4.78 -4.86 10.02
N GLU A 7 5.55 -5.05 11.09
CA GLU A 7 5.96 -6.35 11.62
C GLU A 7 5.19 -6.63 12.91
N PHE A 8 4.37 -7.69 12.91
CA PHE A 8 3.50 -8.02 14.04
C PHE A 8 3.65 -9.49 14.41
N SER A 9 3.43 -9.80 15.68
CA SER A 9 3.45 -11.19 16.18
C SER A 9 2.23 -12.01 15.77
N ALA A 10 1.17 -11.36 15.27
CA ALA A 10 -0.07 -12.02 14.84
C ALA A 10 -0.69 -11.32 13.62
N ALA A 11 -1.26 -12.12 12.72
CA ALA A 11 -2.02 -11.62 11.58
C ALA A 11 -3.46 -11.28 12.00
N THR A 12 -3.75 -10.02 12.27
CA THR A 12 -5.07 -9.54 12.70
C THR A 12 -5.61 -8.47 11.74
N SER A 13 -6.94 -8.31 11.69
CA SER A 13 -7.55 -7.21 10.93
C SER A 13 -7.11 -5.84 11.44
N ASP A 14 -6.80 -5.70 12.72
CA ASP A 14 -6.45 -4.41 13.32
C ASP A 14 -5.09 -3.92 12.83
N HIS A 15 -4.10 -4.81 12.82
CA HIS A 15 -2.78 -4.49 12.26
C HIS A 15 -2.83 -4.23 10.75
N ALA A 16 -3.71 -4.93 10.02
CA ALA A 16 -3.95 -4.66 8.61
C ALA A 16 -4.57 -3.26 8.39
N ILE A 17 -5.55 -2.88 9.21
CA ILE A 17 -6.20 -1.55 9.16
C ILE A 17 -5.19 -0.46 9.51
N GLU A 18 -4.40 -0.65 10.58
CA GLU A 18 -3.35 0.27 11.02
C GLU A 18 -2.34 0.52 9.90
N THR A 19 -1.77 -0.54 9.33
CA THR A 19 -0.80 -0.46 8.23
C THR A 19 -1.39 0.19 6.98
N LEU A 20 -2.64 -0.13 6.63
CA LEU A 20 -3.32 0.51 5.50
C LEU A 20 -3.58 1.99 5.78
N GLY A 21 -3.98 2.35 7.01
CA GLY A 21 -4.17 3.73 7.43
C GLY A 21 -2.90 4.57 7.24
N GLU A 22 -1.74 4.03 7.62
CA GLU A 22 -0.45 4.66 7.35
C GLU A 22 -0.18 4.86 5.86
N ALA A 23 -0.42 3.82 5.04
CA ALA A 23 -0.26 3.91 3.59
C ALA A 23 -1.18 4.97 2.97
N LEU A 24 -2.43 5.08 3.44
CA LEU A 24 -3.38 6.11 3.00
C LEU A 24 -2.91 7.52 3.38
N MET A 25 -2.34 7.70 4.58
CA MET A 25 -1.74 8.97 4.99
C MET A 25 -0.56 9.35 4.10
N VAL A 26 0.31 8.38 3.77
CA VAL A 26 1.44 8.59 2.86
C VAL A 26 0.93 8.97 1.47
N ALA A 27 -0.07 8.25 0.92
CA ALA A 27 -0.67 8.56 -0.37
C ALA A 27 -1.26 9.98 -0.40
N LYS A 28 -1.95 10.41 0.66
CA LYS A 28 -2.51 11.76 0.77
C LYS A 28 -1.42 12.85 0.74
N ARG A 29 -0.25 12.59 1.32
CA ARG A 29 0.91 13.50 1.20
C ARG A 29 1.34 13.68 -0.26
N TRP A 30 1.21 12.64 -1.08
CA TRP A 30 1.43 12.69 -2.54
C TRP A 30 0.26 13.26 -3.35
N ASN A 31 -0.78 13.80 -2.69
CA ASN A 31 -2.03 14.22 -3.33
C ASN A 31 -2.69 13.08 -4.14
N LEU A 32 -2.62 11.86 -3.61
CA LEU A 32 -3.25 10.68 -4.19
C LEU A 32 -4.43 10.23 -3.34
N THR A 33 -5.46 9.73 -4.02
CA THR A 33 -6.59 9.03 -3.42
C THR A 33 -6.54 7.57 -3.87
N VAL A 34 -6.40 6.65 -2.91
CA VAL A 34 -6.50 5.21 -3.18
C VAL A 34 -7.97 4.87 -3.41
N ARG A 35 -8.28 4.31 -4.58
CA ARG A 35 -9.67 3.96 -4.95
C ARG A 35 -10.00 2.50 -4.72
N GLU A 36 -9.00 1.64 -4.83
CA GLU A 36 -9.16 0.19 -4.76
C GLU A 36 -8.02 -0.42 -3.95
N VAL A 37 -8.35 -1.45 -3.18
CA VAL A 37 -7.37 -2.26 -2.45
C VAL A 37 -7.59 -3.72 -2.85
N ASN A 38 -6.52 -4.37 -3.29
CA ASN A 38 -6.53 -5.79 -3.63
C ASN A 38 -5.91 -6.62 -2.51
N THR A 39 -6.61 -7.69 -2.08
CA THR A 39 -6.11 -8.63 -1.05
C THR A 39 -6.45 -10.07 -1.43
N ASP A 40 -5.79 -11.03 -0.78
CA ASP A 40 -6.29 -12.41 -0.72
C ASP A 40 -7.53 -12.54 0.19
N ARG A 41 -7.99 -13.79 0.36
CA ARG A 41 -9.07 -14.19 1.27
C ARG A 41 -8.57 -14.55 2.68
N GLY A 42 -7.43 -14.00 3.12
CA GLY A 42 -6.96 -14.15 4.49
C GLY A 42 -8.02 -13.68 5.47
N ALA A 43 -8.15 -14.38 6.60
CA ALA A 43 -9.18 -14.10 7.61
C ALA A 43 -9.09 -12.67 8.17
N GLN A 44 -7.92 -12.05 8.09
CA GLN A 44 -7.69 -10.65 8.45
C GLN A 44 -8.32 -9.64 7.48
N PHE A 45 -8.51 -10.01 6.20
CA PHE A 45 -9.03 -9.11 5.16
C PHE A 45 -10.47 -9.43 4.74
N TYR A 46 -10.90 -10.69 4.84
CA TYR A 46 -12.18 -11.15 4.34
C TYR A 46 -12.88 -12.06 5.34
N ALA A 47 -14.10 -11.71 5.75
CA ALA A 47 -14.92 -12.58 6.59
C ALA A 47 -15.44 -13.76 5.75
N ASN A 48 -15.07 -14.99 6.12
CA ASN A 48 -15.54 -16.17 5.42
C ASN A 48 -16.96 -16.54 5.92
N PRO A 49 -17.97 -16.72 5.05
CA PRO A 49 -19.28 -17.16 5.47
C PRO A 49 -19.20 -18.52 6.19
N ARG A 50 -19.68 -18.59 7.43
CA ARG A 50 -20.07 -19.89 8.01
C ARG A 50 -21.36 -20.31 7.31
N GLN A 51 -21.45 -21.60 6.94
CA GLN A 51 -22.64 -22.13 6.27
C GLN A 51 -23.92 -21.72 7.00
N GLY A 52 -24.80 -21.00 6.32
CA GLY A 52 -26.17 -20.70 6.79
C GLY A 52 -26.41 -19.29 7.35
N SER A 53 -25.41 -18.40 7.42
CA SER A 53 -25.63 -17.00 7.81
C SER A 53 -24.78 -16.05 6.96
N ASP A 54 -25.34 -14.89 6.61
CA ASP A 54 -24.54 -13.77 6.10
C ASP A 54 -23.55 -13.36 7.21
N PRO A 55 -22.24 -13.54 7.05
CA PRO A 55 -21.27 -13.31 8.13
C PRO A 55 -21.16 -11.85 8.55
N GLY A 56 -21.84 -10.92 7.86
CA GLY A 56 -21.59 -9.50 7.97
C GLY A 56 -20.21 -9.13 7.42
N LEU A 57 -19.94 -7.83 7.29
CA LEU A 57 -18.63 -7.34 6.88
C LEU A 57 -17.62 -7.58 8.01
N GLY A 58 -16.43 -8.09 7.69
CA GLY A 58 -15.32 -8.10 8.64
C GLY A 58 -14.81 -6.68 8.90
N ARG A 59 -14.13 -6.46 10.04
CA ARG A 59 -13.60 -5.12 10.44
C ARG A 59 -12.79 -4.42 9.34
N PHE A 60 -11.99 -5.17 8.60
CA PHE A 60 -11.20 -4.62 7.49
C PHE A 60 -12.08 -4.14 6.33
N GLN A 61 -13.14 -4.89 6.00
CA GLN A 61 -14.09 -4.52 4.95
C GLN A 61 -14.91 -3.29 5.35
N GLU A 62 -15.36 -3.23 6.60
CA GLU A 62 -16.04 -2.04 7.17
C GLU A 62 -15.12 -0.80 7.11
N PHE A 63 -13.83 -0.97 7.40
CA PHE A 63 -12.87 0.11 7.29
C PHE A 63 -12.76 0.63 5.86
N LEU A 64 -12.62 -0.27 4.87
CA LEU A 64 -12.56 0.12 3.46
C LEU A 64 -13.83 0.86 2.99
N GLU A 65 -15.00 0.37 3.39
CA GLU A 65 -16.28 1.01 3.07
C GLU A 65 -16.36 2.44 3.63
N ARG A 66 -15.95 2.63 4.89
CA ARG A 66 -15.90 3.96 5.53
C ARG A 66 -14.92 4.91 4.83
N GLN A 67 -13.84 4.39 4.25
CA GLN A 67 -12.90 5.18 3.46
C GLN A 67 -13.36 5.40 2.00
N GLY A 68 -14.48 4.79 1.57
CA GLY A 68 -14.95 4.83 0.18
C GLY A 68 -14.04 4.06 -0.78
N ILE A 69 -13.33 3.04 -0.28
CA ILE A 69 -12.37 2.24 -1.05
C ILE A 69 -13.02 0.93 -1.49
N HIS A 70 -12.94 0.63 -2.78
CA HIS A 70 -13.45 -0.63 -3.33
C HIS A 70 -12.51 -1.81 -3.01
N HIS A 71 -13.04 -2.87 -2.39
CA HIS A 71 -12.26 -4.05 -2.02
C HIS A 71 -12.26 -5.10 -3.14
N VAL A 72 -11.10 -5.28 -3.79
CA VAL A 72 -10.93 -6.25 -4.88
C VAL A 72 -10.32 -7.54 -4.34
N VAL A 73 -11.14 -8.54 -4.06
CA VAL A 73 -10.67 -9.81 -3.49
C VAL A 73 -10.22 -10.78 -4.58
N SER A 74 -8.96 -11.21 -4.53
CA SER A 74 -8.35 -12.14 -5.50
C SER A 74 -9.11 -13.47 -5.51
N ARG A 75 -9.41 -14.06 -6.69
CA ARG A 75 -10.23 -15.29 -6.82
C ARG A 75 -9.52 -16.55 -6.32
N VAL A 76 -10.27 -17.52 -5.77
CA VAL A 76 -9.77 -18.87 -5.47
C VAL A 76 -9.36 -19.47 -6.81
N ASN A 77 -8.09 -19.83 -6.97
CA ASN A 77 -7.46 -20.34 -8.21
C ASN A 77 -7.03 -19.29 -9.26
N ASN A 78 -6.91 -18.00 -8.93
CA ASN A 78 -6.17 -17.05 -9.78
C ASN A 78 -5.10 -16.27 -8.99
N PRO A 79 -3.99 -16.94 -8.59
CA PRO A 79 -2.91 -16.35 -7.80
C PRO A 79 -2.13 -15.24 -8.53
N GLN A 80 -2.32 -15.04 -9.84
CA GLN A 80 -1.58 -14.02 -10.60
C GLN A 80 -1.78 -12.58 -10.08
N THR A 81 -2.92 -12.29 -9.44
CA THR A 81 -3.22 -10.97 -8.89
C THR A 81 -2.31 -10.59 -7.71
N ASN A 82 -1.86 -11.58 -6.93
CA ASN A 82 -1.01 -11.36 -5.75
C ASN A 82 0.48 -11.63 -6.01
N GLY A 83 0.87 -12.08 -7.20
CA GLY A 83 2.24 -12.50 -7.49
C GLY A 83 3.31 -11.41 -7.26
N LYS A 84 2.95 -10.13 -7.37
CA LYS A 84 3.85 -9.01 -7.00
C LYS A 84 4.09 -8.92 -5.50
N ALA A 85 3.03 -9.11 -4.70
CA ALA A 85 3.14 -9.13 -3.25
C ALA A 85 3.90 -10.37 -2.78
N GLU A 86 3.62 -11.56 -3.34
CA GLU A 86 4.37 -12.79 -3.07
C GLU A 86 5.86 -12.64 -3.37
N ARG A 87 6.21 -12.04 -4.52
CA ARG A 87 7.61 -11.77 -4.85
C ARG A 87 8.26 -10.78 -3.89
N LEU A 88 7.52 -9.78 -3.44
CA LEU A 88 8.01 -8.85 -2.42
C LEU A 88 8.29 -9.56 -1.09
N TRP A 89 7.40 -10.45 -0.64
CA TRP A 89 7.58 -11.25 0.57
C TRP A 89 8.80 -12.18 0.47
N LEU A 90 8.99 -12.85 -0.66
CA LEU A 90 10.18 -13.69 -0.88
C LEU A 90 11.49 -12.89 -0.80
N GLU A 91 11.47 -11.63 -1.20
CA GLU A 91 12.63 -10.76 -1.12
C GLU A 91 12.84 -10.22 0.30
N TYR A 92 11.74 -9.87 0.97
CA TYR A 92 11.72 -9.54 2.38
C TYR A 92 12.39 -10.62 3.22
N ASP A 93 11.95 -11.87 3.11
CA ASP A 93 12.49 -13.00 3.87
C ASP A 93 14.01 -13.19 3.65
N LYS A 94 14.50 -12.88 2.44
CA LYS A 94 15.92 -13.04 2.09
C LYS A 94 16.81 -11.92 2.62
N LEU A 95 16.29 -10.69 2.71
CA LEU A 95 17.10 -9.48 2.90
C LEU A 95 16.78 -8.72 4.18
N ARG A 96 15.62 -8.92 4.80
CA ARG A 96 15.16 -8.18 5.98
C ARG A 96 16.17 -8.20 7.13
N TRP A 97 16.88 -9.31 7.33
CA TRP A 97 17.90 -9.47 8.38
C TRP A 97 19.10 -8.53 8.24
N ARG A 98 19.32 -7.92 7.08
CA ARG A 98 20.42 -6.97 6.83
C ARG A 98 20.16 -5.56 7.37
N PHE A 99 18.92 -5.27 7.79
CA PHE A 99 18.48 -3.95 8.19
C PHE A 99 18.10 -3.95 9.67
N ALA A 100 18.41 -2.87 10.38
CA ALA A 100 18.09 -2.76 11.80
C ALA A 100 16.58 -2.59 12.00
N THR A 101 15.92 -1.89 11.08
CA THR A 101 14.47 -1.62 11.16
C THR A 101 13.75 -1.94 9.86
N LEU A 102 12.43 -2.16 9.96
CA LEU A 102 11.56 -2.29 8.78
C LEU A 102 11.59 -1.02 7.92
N ALA A 103 11.64 0.15 8.54
CA ALA A 103 11.69 1.43 7.82
C ALA A 103 12.92 1.54 6.93
N GLU A 104 14.10 1.14 7.43
CA GLU A 104 15.33 1.09 6.64
C GLU A 104 15.22 0.12 5.46
N TRP A 105 14.61 -1.06 5.67
CA TRP A 105 14.40 -2.02 4.58
C TRP A 105 13.44 -1.47 3.52
N ILE A 106 12.34 -0.83 3.93
CA ILE A 106 11.38 -0.20 3.01
C ILE A 106 12.05 0.91 2.19
N GLU A 107 12.86 1.75 2.84
CA GLU A 107 13.57 2.85 2.18
C GLU A 107 14.57 2.31 1.16
N TRP A 108 15.40 1.35 1.56
CA TRP A 108 16.30 0.66 0.65
C TRP A 108 15.55 0.03 -0.53
N LYS A 109 14.43 -0.65 -0.28
CA LYS A 109 13.66 -1.32 -1.33
C LYS A 109 13.03 -0.34 -2.31
N ASN A 110 12.65 0.84 -1.84
CA ASN A 110 12.08 1.90 -2.66
C ASN A 110 13.11 2.61 -3.55
N ASP A 111 14.38 2.59 -3.14
CA ASP A 111 15.50 3.26 -3.82
C ASP A 111 16.44 2.27 -4.55
N GLU A 112 16.17 0.97 -4.46
CA GLU A 112 16.88 -0.05 -5.24
C GLU A 112 16.50 0.06 -6.72
N VAL A 113 17.50 0.15 -7.59
CA VAL A 113 17.32 0.13 -9.05
C VAL A 113 16.76 -1.23 -9.49
N HIS A 114 15.65 -1.22 -10.24
CA HIS A 114 15.07 -2.44 -10.80
C HIS A 114 15.24 -2.49 -12.30
N GLY A 115 15.98 -3.49 -12.80
CA GLY A 115 16.18 -3.68 -14.24
C GLY A 115 14.93 -3.98 -15.06
N ALA A 116 13.80 -4.29 -14.41
CA ALA A 116 12.49 -4.46 -15.06
C ALA A 116 11.72 -3.14 -15.21
N LEU A 117 12.20 -2.04 -14.61
CA LEU A 117 11.63 -0.72 -14.75
C LEU A 117 12.30 0.05 -15.90
N TRP A 118 11.58 1.03 -16.44
CA TRP A 118 12.06 1.87 -17.52
C TRP A 118 13.35 2.56 -17.11
N ALA A 119 14.34 2.60 -18.02
CA ALA A 119 15.59 3.34 -17.85
C ALA A 119 16.35 3.10 -16.52
N LEU A 120 16.27 1.89 -15.95
CA LEU A 120 16.91 1.56 -14.66
C LEU A 120 16.42 2.44 -13.50
N GLU A 121 15.15 2.85 -13.53
CA GLU A 121 14.51 3.57 -12.42
C GLU A 121 14.37 2.71 -11.15
N THR A 122 14.30 3.40 -10.03
CA THR A 122 13.86 2.88 -8.72
C THR A 122 12.33 2.83 -8.62
N PRO A 123 11.75 2.04 -7.70
CA PRO A 123 10.32 2.06 -7.44
C PRO A 123 9.77 3.43 -7.06
N ARG A 124 10.58 4.27 -6.39
CA ARG A 124 10.21 5.65 -6.03
C ARG A 124 10.14 6.53 -7.26
N GLU A 125 11.14 6.52 -8.12
CA GLU A 125 11.15 7.29 -9.37
C GLU A 125 10.01 6.87 -10.29
N ALA A 126 9.82 5.56 -10.48
CA ALA A 126 8.73 5.04 -11.28
C ALA A 126 7.35 5.41 -10.70
N PHE A 127 7.23 5.51 -9.37
CA PHE A 127 6.02 5.98 -8.72
C PHE A 127 5.78 7.47 -8.99
N GLN A 128 6.80 8.32 -8.77
CA GLN A 128 6.72 9.76 -9.00
C GLN A 128 6.40 10.10 -10.45
N ARG A 129 7.05 9.44 -11.41
CA ARG A 129 6.80 9.61 -12.85
C ARG A 129 5.37 9.23 -13.25
N LYS A 130 4.77 8.27 -12.56
CA LYS A 130 3.41 7.78 -12.82
C LYS A 130 2.33 8.50 -12.02
N LEU A 131 2.69 9.53 -11.25
CA LEU A 131 1.71 10.35 -10.56
C LEU A 131 0.76 11.00 -11.57
N PRO A 132 -0.56 11.02 -11.30
CA PRO A 132 -1.51 11.76 -12.11
C PRO A 132 -1.14 13.25 -12.17
N PRO A 133 -1.41 13.94 -13.30
CA PRO A 133 -1.19 15.38 -13.40
C PRO A 133 -1.85 16.18 -12.28
N GLU A 134 -3.04 15.78 -11.83
CA GLU A 134 -3.77 16.43 -10.74
C GLU A 134 -3.02 16.31 -9.40
N SER A 135 -2.35 15.18 -9.17
CA SER A 135 -1.51 14.97 -8.00
C SER A 135 -0.30 15.91 -8.02
N LEU A 136 0.38 16.00 -9.17
CA LEU A 136 1.53 16.90 -9.37
C LEU A 136 1.12 18.37 -9.23
N LEU A 137 0.00 18.77 -9.84
CA LEU A 137 -0.54 20.12 -9.73
C LEU A 137 -0.90 20.46 -8.28
N GLY A 138 -1.59 19.57 -7.55
CA GLY A 138 -1.92 19.83 -6.15
C GLY A 138 -0.70 19.86 -5.23
N LEU A 139 0.34 19.07 -5.53
CA LEU A 139 1.65 19.18 -4.86
C LEU A 139 2.28 20.56 -5.11
N HIS A 140 2.26 21.02 -6.35
CA HIS A 140 2.80 22.32 -6.74
C HIS A 140 2.04 23.49 -6.09
N MET A 141 0.70 23.48 -6.10
CA MET A 141 -0.12 24.50 -5.45
C MET A 141 0.17 24.59 -3.95
N ARG A 142 0.25 23.45 -3.25
CA ARG A 142 0.63 23.43 -1.82
C ARG A 142 2.00 24.02 -1.55
N ALA A 143 2.94 23.87 -2.48
CA ALA A 143 4.27 24.47 -2.35
C ALA A 143 4.21 25.99 -2.54
N ILE A 144 3.42 26.48 -3.50
CA ILE A 144 3.20 27.92 -3.70
C ILE A 144 2.56 28.56 -2.46
N ASP A 145 1.52 27.93 -1.89
CA ASP A 145 0.81 28.45 -0.72
C ASP A 145 1.69 28.56 0.55
N GLN A 146 2.82 27.85 0.58
CA GLN A 146 3.80 27.89 1.66
C GLN A 146 4.89 28.95 1.45
N ILE A 147 4.96 29.59 0.28
CA ILE A 147 5.88 30.69 0.02
C ILE A 147 5.32 31.94 0.72
N PRO A 148 6.05 32.56 1.65
CA PRO A 148 5.62 33.82 2.25
C PRO A 148 5.46 34.87 1.16
N GLU A 149 4.39 35.67 1.20
CA GLU A 149 4.28 36.84 0.33
C GLU A 149 5.51 37.72 0.52
N ALA A 150 6.21 38.02 -0.58
CA ALA A 150 7.33 38.96 -0.54
C ALA A 150 6.77 40.33 -0.14
N ALA A 151 7.12 40.77 1.07
CA ALA A 151 6.77 42.08 1.63
C ALA A 151 7.43 43.23 0.87
#